data_AF-A0A851GKQ2-F1
#
_entry.id   AF-A0A851GKQ2-F1
#
_cell.length_a   1.000
_cell.length_b   1.000
_cell.length_c   1.000
_cell.angle_alpha   90.00
_cell.angle_beta   90.00
_cell.angle_gamma   90.00
#
_symmetry.space_group_name_H-M   'P 1'
#
loop_
_entity.id
_entity.type
_entity.pdbx_description
1 polymer ?
#
loop_
_entity_poly.entity_id
_entity_poly.type
_entity_poly.pdbx_seq_one_letter_code
_entity_poly.pdbx_strand_id
1 'polypeptide(L)'
;MLPPYLEAFNIALQQFQKQFPREKWDTEFTVSLVNDFAFFSSRVEDDKLKYGDTIQFLNNEIIRAVNVTSLMNVSSHQAVLKQLLDHLNTFQLTEEVIKGIHKALMNFPMAWERPFNPELVGEYRNESVIGWREPVDHNHCCPVNFYF
;
A
#
# COMPACT_ATOMS: atom_id res chain seq x y z
N MET A 1 4.45 22.00 28.34
CA MET A 1 5.28 20.79 28.21
C MET A 1 4.55 19.81 27.31
N LEU A 2 5.27 19.11 26.42
CA LEU A 2 4.65 18.07 25.58
C LEU A 2 4.29 16.85 26.44
N PRO A 3 3.21 16.12 26.10
CA PRO A 3 2.94 14.80 26.64
C PRO A 3 4.14 13.83 26.47
N PRO A 4 4.40 12.93 27.44
CA PRO A 4 5.55 12.01 27.38
C PRO A 4 5.63 11.14 26.12
N TYR A 5 4.49 10.73 25.56
CA TYR A 5 4.47 9.92 24.34
C TYR A 5 4.92 10.71 23.09
N LEU A 6 4.62 12.01 23.02
CA LEU A 6 5.09 12.88 21.93
C LEU A 6 6.60 13.14 22.05
N GLU A 7 7.09 13.25 23.28
CA GLU A 7 8.53 13.36 23.53
C GLU A 7 9.27 12.09 23.11
N ALA A 8 8.76 10.91 23.50
CA ALA A 8 9.30 9.63 23.07
C ALA A 8 9.29 9.47 21.54
N PHE A 9 8.20 9.85 20.89
CA PHE A 9 8.10 9.85 19.43
C PHE A 9 9.14 10.76 18.78
N ASN A 10 9.30 12.00 19.27
CA ASN A 10 10.27 12.94 18.74
C ASN A 10 11.72 12.45 18.92
N ILE A 11 12.04 11.81 20.05
CA ILE A 11 13.35 11.18 20.28
C ILE A 11 13.58 10.06 19.27
N ALA A 12 12.61 9.16 19.09
CA ALA A 12 12.70 8.07 18.14
C ALA A 12 12.86 8.58 16.71
N LEU A 13 12.09 9.60 16.32
CA LEU A 13 12.19 10.23 15.00
C LEU A 13 13.57 10.84 14.76
N GLN A 14 14.13 11.56 15.74
CA GLN A 14 15.48 12.11 15.63
C GLN A 14 16.55 11.02 15.50
N GLN A 15 16.43 9.94 16.27
CA GLN A 15 17.34 8.79 16.16
C GLN A 15 17.24 8.12 14.79
N PHE A 16 16.02 7.91 14.30
CA PHE A 16 15.76 7.36 12.98
C PHE A 16 16.37 8.23 11.86
N GLN A 17 16.13 9.54 11.87
CA GLN A 17 16.68 10.46 10.87
C GLN A 17 18.22 10.50 10.88
N LYS A 18 18.84 10.34 12.05
CA LYS A 18 20.31 10.24 12.18
C LYS A 18 20.85 8.93 11.62
N GLN A 19 20.15 7.82 11.86
CA GLN A 19 20.56 6.50 11.41
C GLN A 19 20.30 6.27 9.91
N PHE A 20 19.21 6.82 9.39
CA PHE A 20 18.77 6.66 8.00
C PHE A 20 18.58 8.02 7.31
N PRO A 21 19.64 8.85 7.19
CA PRO A 21 19.54 10.15 6.55
C PRO A 21 19.20 9.95 5.07
N ARG A 22 18.19 10.69 4.59
CA ARG A 22 17.60 10.50 3.25
C ARG A 22 18.62 10.72 2.13
N GLU A 23 19.58 11.61 2.33
CA GLU A 23 20.64 11.91 1.36
C GLU A 23 21.61 10.73 1.16
N LYS A 24 21.58 9.74 2.05
CA LYS A 24 22.42 8.53 1.98
C LYS A 24 21.64 7.27 1.61
N TRP A 25 20.38 7.40 1.20
CA TRP A 25 19.63 6.24 0.72
C TRP A 25 20.24 5.80 -0.61
N ASP A 26 20.87 4.64 -0.60
CA ASP A 26 21.33 4.00 -1.83
C ASP A 26 20.16 3.29 -2.53
N THR A 27 20.44 2.83 -3.75
CA THR A 27 19.44 2.13 -4.56
C THR A 27 19.00 0.82 -3.91
N GLU A 28 19.91 0.11 -3.25
CA GLU A 28 19.62 -1.18 -2.60
C GLU A 28 18.65 -1.00 -1.42
N PHE A 29 18.92 -0.06 -0.53
CA PHE A 29 18.04 0.30 0.58
C PHE A 29 16.67 0.76 0.08
N THR A 30 16.65 1.61 -0.95
CA THR A 30 15.38 2.11 -1.52
C THR A 30 14.55 0.96 -2.09
N VAL A 31 15.18 0.04 -2.83
CA VAL A 31 14.50 -1.16 -3.37
C VAL A 31 14.00 -2.05 -2.25
N SER A 32 14.81 -2.31 -1.22
CA SER A 32 14.40 -3.11 -0.06
C SER A 32 13.21 -2.49 0.66
N LEU A 33 13.25 -1.18 0.94
CA LEU A 33 12.17 -0.45 1.60
C LEU A 33 10.87 -0.52 0.81
N VAL A 34 10.95 -0.33 -0.51
CA VAL A 34 9.79 -0.44 -1.40
C VAL A 34 9.24 -1.85 -1.42
N ASN A 35 10.10 -2.86 -1.51
CA ASN A 35 9.69 -4.27 -1.51
C ASN A 35 9.00 -4.67 -0.20
N ASP A 36 9.57 -4.26 0.93
CA ASP A 36 9.01 -4.52 2.25
C ASP A 36 7.64 -3.86 2.39
N PHE A 37 7.54 -2.58 2.03
CA PHE A 37 6.26 -1.87 2.08
C PHE A 37 5.21 -2.54 1.18
N ALA A 38 5.57 -2.84 -0.07
CA ALA A 38 4.65 -3.48 -1.01
C ALA A 38 4.14 -4.82 -0.48
N PHE A 39 5.04 -5.65 0.06
CA PHE A 39 4.67 -6.92 0.68
C PHE A 39 3.73 -6.73 1.88
N PHE A 40 4.11 -5.90 2.86
CA PHE A 40 3.31 -5.75 4.07
C PHE A 40 1.97 -5.10 3.80
N SER A 41 1.91 -4.14 2.86
CA SER A 41 0.66 -3.53 2.42
C SER A 41 -0.27 -4.56 1.79
N SER A 42 0.22 -5.36 0.83
CA SER A 42 -0.61 -6.37 0.17
C SER A 42 -0.96 -7.55 1.08
N ARG A 43 -0.14 -7.86 2.10
CA ARG A 43 -0.41 -8.93 3.05
C ARG A 43 -1.58 -8.62 4.00
N VAL A 44 -1.95 -7.35 4.16
CA VAL A 44 -3.18 -6.98 4.88
C VAL A 44 -4.42 -7.53 4.16
N GLU A 45 -4.35 -7.61 2.82
CA GLU A 45 -5.45 -8.06 1.96
C GLU A 45 -5.34 -9.55 1.60
N ASP A 46 -4.11 -10.09 1.47
CA ASP A 46 -3.85 -11.51 1.19
C ASP A 46 -2.89 -12.15 2.21
N ASP A 47 -3.45 -12.94 3.12
CA ASP A 47 -2.73 -13.65 4.17
C ASP A 47 -1.82 -14.78 3.65
N LYS A 48 -2.03 -15.22 2.41
CA LYS A 48 -1.31 -16.35 1.77
C LYS A 48 0.01 -15.94 1.14
N LEU A 49 0.27 -14.65 0.97
CA LEU A 49 1.56 -14.16 0.46
C LEU A 49 2.69 -14.63 1.36
N LYS A 50 3.79 -15.11 0.79
CA LYS A 50 4.99 -15.51 1.54
C LYS A 50 6.09 -14.51 1.27
N TYR A 51 6.74 -14.03 2.34
CA TYR A 51 7.75 -12.99 2.23
C TYR A 51 8.88 -13.40 1.25
N GLY A 52 9.52 -14.54 1.50
CA GLY A 52 10.62 -15.04 0.64
C GLY A 52 10.25 -15.10 -0.84
N ASP A 53 9.16 -15.79 -1.18
CA ASP A 53 8.70 -15.91 -2.57
C ASP A 53 8.34 -14.55 -3.19
N THR A 54 7.78 -13.64 -2.40
CA THR A 54 7.38 -12.31 -2.88
C THR A 54 8.60 -11.42 -3.15
N ILE A 55 9.58 -11.39 -2.23
CA ILE A 55 10.79 -10.59 -2.42
C ILE A 55 11.61 -11.10 -3.60
N GLN A 56 11.75 -12.43 -3.74
CA GLN A 56 12.39 -13.04 -4.90
C GLN A 56 11.69 -12.63 -6.21
N PHE A 57 10.35 -12.72 -6.25
CA PHE A 57 9.58 -12.27 -7.40
C PHE A 57 9.79 -10.79 -7.72
N LEU A 58 9.73 -9.90 -6.72
CA LEU A 58 9.91 -8.45 -6.88
C LEU A 58 11.34 -8.08 -7.32
N ASN A 59 12.31 -8.94 -7.07
CA ASN A 59 13.70 -8.83 -7.53
C ASN A 59 13.95 -9.50 -8.89
N ASN A 60 12.90 -9.95 -9.59
CA ASN A 60 12.96 -10.68 -10.86
C ASN A 60 13.66 -12.05 -10.78
N GLU A 61 13.62 -12.70 -9.63
CA GLU A 61 14.12 -14.06 -9.46
C GLU A 61 13.05 -15.12 -9.79
N ILE A 62 13.50 -16.35 -10.05
CA ILE A 62 12.61 -17.46 -10.39
C ILE A 62 11.98 -18.03 -9.12
N ILE A 63 10.65 -18.13 -9.11
CA ILE A 63 9.88 -18.69 -8.00
C ILE A 63 8.90 -19.77 -8.47
N ARG A 64 8.51 -20.67 -7.57
CA ARG A 64 7.39 -21.58 -7.80
C ARG A 64 6.10 -20.83 -7.51
N ALA A 65 5.54 -20.17 -8.52
CA ALA A 65 4.41 -19.27 -8.36
C ALA A 65 3.11 -20.02 -8.05
N VAL A 66 2.83 -20.25 -6.76
CA VAL A 66 1.58 -20.86 -6.29
C VAL A 66 0.41 -19.85 -6.33
N ASN A 67 0.70 -18.54 -6.28
CA ASN A 67 -0.30 -17.47 -6.28
C ASN A 67 0.11 -16.30 -7.20
N VAL A 68 0.06 -16.54 -8.52
CA VAL A 68 0.49 -15.59 -9.55
C VAL A 68 -0.30 -14.28 -9.49
N THR A 69 -1.61 -14.34 -9.26
CA THR A 69 -2.49 -13.17 -9.15
C THR A 69 -2.05 -12.22 -8.05
N SER A 70 -1.84 -12.73 -6.83
CA SER A 70 -1.40 -11.87 -5.72
C SER A 70 -0.02 -11.29 -5.95
N LEU A 71 0.89 -12.05 -6.58
CA LEU A 71 2.21 -11.53 -6.95
C LEU A 71 2.12 -10.39 -7.98
N MET A 72 1.22 -10.48 -8.96
CA MET A 72 0.95 -9.39 -9.92
C MET A 72 0.38 -8.14 -9.22
N ASN A 73 -0.50 -8.32 -8.24
CA ASN A 73 -1.01 -7.21 -7.43
C ASN A 73 0.11 -6.54 -6.63
N VAL A 74 0.95 -7.32 -5.94
CA VAL A 74 2.11 -6.78 -5.20
C VAL A 74 3.07 -6.03 -6.14
N SER A 75 3.32 -6.55 -7.35
CA SER A 75 4.14 -5.86 -8.35
C SER A 75 3.56 -4.51 -8.77
N SER A 76 2.23 -4.41 -8.89
CA SER A 76 1.56 -3.14 -9.18
C SER A 76 1.75 -2.14 -8.03
N HIS A 77 1.61 -2.59 -6.79
CA HIS A 77 1.87 -1.78 -5.59
C HIS A 77 3.33 -1.29 -5.55
N GLN A 78 4.28 -2.18 -5.84
CA GLN A 78 5.71 -1.85 -5.91
C GLN A 78 5.99 -0.78 -6.97
N ALA A 79 5.41 -0.91 -8.16
CA ALA A 79 5.58 0.05 -9.25
C ALA A 79 5.02 1.43 -8.91
N VAL A 80 3.82 1.49 -8.33
CA VAL A 80 3.20 2.74 -7.87
C VAL A 80 4.07 3.41 -6.80
N LEU A 81 4.57 2.65 -5.83
CA LEU A 81 5.39 3.23 -4.77
C LEU A 81 6.72 3.78 -5.30
N LYS A 82 7.37 3.09 -6.26
CA LYS A 82 8.57 3.61 -6.94
C LYS A 82 8.26 4.96 -7.61
N GLN A 83 7.17 5.03 -8.37
CA GLN A 83 6.76 6.27 -9.03
C GLN A 83 6.48 7.40 -8.03
N LEU A 84 5.85 7.11 -6.89
CA LEU A 84 5.60 8.10 -5.85
C LEU A 84 6.89 8.59 -5.19
N LEU A 85 7.85 7.69 -4.94
CA LEU A 85 9.14 8.05 -4.36
C LEU A 85 9.99 8.91 -5.32
N ASP A 86 9.97 8.59 -6.62
CA ASP A 86 10.68 9.35 -7.66
C ASP A 86 10.20 10.81 -7.73
N HIS A 87 8.92 11.05 -7.40
CA HIS A 87 8.31 12.38 -7.40
C HIS A 87 8.03 12.93 -6.00
N LEU A 88 8.55 12.32 -4.92
CA LEU A 88 8.14 12.62 -3.54
C LEU A 88 8.27 14.10 -3.16
N ASN A 89 9.30 14.79 -3.64
CA ASN A 89 9.54 16.20 -3.32
C ASN A 89 8.69 17.18 -4.15
N THR A 90 8.16 16.70 -5.28
CA THR A 90 7.32 17.49 -6.20
C THR A 90 5.88 17.00 -6.21
N PHE A 91 5.56 16.04 -5.34
CA PHE A 91 4.26 15.38 -5.29
C PHE A 91 3.19 16.38 -4.83
N GLN A 92 2.11 16.46 -5.60
CA GLN A 92 0.92 17.21 -5.23
C GLN A 92 -0.26 16.24 -5.18
N LEU A 93 -0.90 16.16 -4.02
CA LEU A 93 -2.09 15.35 -3.85
C LEU A 93 -3.27 16.03 -4.55
N THR A 94 -3.61 15.56 -5.74
CA THR A 94 -4.75 15.99 -6.55
C THR A 94 -5.66 14.80 -6.83
N GLU A 95 -6.90 15.06 -7.23
CA GLU A 95 -7.84 14.00 -7.62
C GLU A 95 -7.28 13.19 -8.80
N GLU A 96 -6.70 13.86 -9.79
CA GLU A 96 -6.11 13.24 -10.97
C GLU A 96 -4.97 12.29 -10.61
N VAL A 97 -4.16 12.66 -9.60
CA VAL A 97 -3.09 11.81 -9.08
C VAL A 97 -3.66 10.59 -8.36
N ILE A 98 -4.70 10.75 -7.55
CA ILE A 98 -5.37 9.62 -6.87
C ILE A 98 -5.98 8.65 -7.89
N LYS A 99 -6.68 9.18 -8.90
CA LYS A 99 -7.24 8.40 -10.01
C LYS A 99 -6.15 7.68 -10.79
N GLY A 100 -5.02 8.35 -11.06
CA GLY A 100 -3.84 7.76 -11.70
C GLY A 100 -3.23 6.61 -10.91
N ILE A 101 -3.08 6.76 -9.59
CA ILE A 101 -2.65 5.69 -8.69
C ILE A 101 -3.58 4.49 -8.80
N HIS A 102 -4.89 4.71 -8.71
CA HIS A 102 -5.86 3.62 -8.82
C HIS A 102 -5.79 2.90 -10.17
N LYS A 103 -5.61 3.64 -11.29
CA LYS A 103 -5.39 3.04 -12.61
C LYS A 103 -4.18 2.12 -12.63
N ALA A 104 -3.07 2.56 -12.03
CA ALA A 104 -1.83 1.80 -11.97
C ALA A 104 -1.95 0.56 -11.06
N LEU A 105 -2.68 0.64 -9.95
CA LEU A 105 -2.96 -0.51 -9.07
C LEU A 105 -3.82 -1.57 -9.77
N MET A 106 -4.75 -1.14 -10.63
CA MET A 106 -5.69 -2.02 -11.34
C MET A 106 -5.15 -2.54 -12.69
N ASN A 107 -3.86 -2.38 -12.96
CA ASN A 107 -3.25 -2.61 -14.28
C ASN A 107 -3.33 -4.08 -14.79
N PHE A 108 -3.63 -5.04 -13.92
CA PHE A 108 -3.78 -6.45 -14.29
C PHE A 108 -5.22 -6.93 -14.11
N PRO A 109 -6.06 -6.91 -15.18
CA PRO A 109 -7.45 -7.37 -15.09
C PRO A 109 -7.63 -8.81 -14.61
N MET A 110 -6.67 -9.68 -14.95
CA MET A 110 -6.68 -11.08 -14.49
C MET A 110 -6.35 -11.23 -13.00
N ALA A 111 -5.86 -10.16 -12.36
CA ALA A 111 -5.52 -10.15 -10.94
C ALA A 111 -6.63 -9.54 -10.06
N TRP A 112 -7.75 -9.11 -10.66
CA TRP A 112 -8.91 -8.62 -9.93
C TRP A 112 -9.62 -9.77 -9.21
N GLU A 113 -9.86 -9.62 -7.92
CA GLU A 113 -10.48 -10.66 -7.09
C GLU A 113 -11.95 -10.95 -7.47
N ARG A 114 -12.61 -9.99 -8.13
CA ARG A 114 -14.02 -10.06 -8.53
C ARG A 114 -14.19 -9.47 -9.93
N PRO A 115 -15.27 -9.82 -10.65
CA PRO A 115 -15.64 -9.12 -11.87
C PRO A 115 -15.75 -7.62 -11.57
N PHE A 116 -14.82 -6.84 -12.13
CA PHE A 116 -14.77 -5.39 -12.01
C PHE A 116 -14.99 -4.79 -13.39
N ASN A 117 -15.78 -3.72 -13.49
CA ASN A 117 -15.99 -3.04 -14.76
C ASN A 117 -14.71 -2.26 -15.14
N PRO A 118 -14.02 -2.60 -16.25
CA PRO A 118 -12.80 -1.91 -16.66
C PRO A 118 -12.99 -0.40 -16.87
N GLU A 119 -14.20 0.05 -17.20
CA GLU A 119 -14.51 1.48 -17.38
C GLU A 119 -14.46 2.29 -16.08
N LEU A 120 -14.56 1.62 -14.92
CA LEU A 120 -14.46 2.25 -13.60
C LEU A 120 -13.03 2.34 -13.08
N VAL A 121 -12.04 1.86 -13.85
CA VAL A 121 -10.64 1.92 -13.44
C VAL A 121 -10.18 3.38 -13.42
N GLY A 122 -10.00 3.88 -12.20
CA GLY A 122 -9.57 5.25 -11.93
C GLY A 122 -10.73 6.23 -11.83
N GLU A 123 -11.96 5.73 -11.77
CA GLU A 123 -13.12 6.55 -11.47
C GLU A 123 -13.60 6.29 -10.05
N TYR A 124 -14.39 7.23 -9.53
CA TYR A 124 -15.08 6.99 -8.29
C TYR A 124 -16.06 5.84 -8.43
N ARG A 125 -16.22 5.12 -7.33
CA ARG A 125 -17.20 4.06 -7.21
C ARG A 125 -18.60 4.62 -7.51
N ASN A 126 -19.37 3.89 -8.32
CA ASN A 126 -20.74 4.25 -8.69
C ASN A 126 -21.80 3.27 -8.13
N GLU A 127 -21.37 2.25 -7.38
CA GLU A 127 -22.24 1.25 -6.73
C GLU A 127 -22.03 1.27 -5.21
N SER A 128 -23.11 1.16 -4.43
CA SER A 128 -23.01 1.07 -2.97
C SER A 128 -22.45 -0.28 -2.52
N VAL A 129 -21.61 -0.30 -1.48
CA VAL A 129 -21.24 -1.53 -0.77
C VAL A 129 -21.59 -1.45 0.70
N ILE A 130 -22.24 -2.51 1.16
CA ILE A 130 -22.52 -2.74 2.57
C ILE A 130 -21.27 -3.35 3.17
N GLY A 131 -20.53 -2.56 3.94
CA GLY A 131 -19.45 -3.05 4.80
C GLY A 131 -19.99 -3.34 6.20
N TRP A 132 -19.63 -4.48 6.76
CA TRP A 132 -19.82 -4.75 8.19
C TRP A 132 -18.50 -4.40 8.88
N ARG A 133 -18.49 -3.34 9.67
CA ARG A 133 -17.45 -3.22 10.69
C ARG A 133 -17.91 -4.06 11.86
N GLU A 134 -17.13 -5.07 12.25
CA GLU A 134 -17.30 -5.58 13.61
C GLU A 134 -17.12 -4.38 14.53
N PRO A 135 -18.10 -4.07 15.40
CA PRO A 135 -17.88 -3.06 16.40
C PRO A 135 -16.67 -3.50 17.20
N VAL A 136 -15.69 -2.60 17.36
CA VAL A 136 -14.73 -2.71 18.45
C VAL A 136 -15.53 -2.43 19.72
N ASP A 137 -16.36 -3.39 20.10
CA ASP A 137 -17.28 -3.24 21.20
C ASP A 137 -16.50 -3.49 22.49
N HIS A 138 -15.99 -2.40 23.03
CA HIS A 138 -16.45 -1.95 24.33
C HIS A 138 -17.24 -0.64 24.16
N ASN A 139 -18.34 -0.62 23.40
CA ASN A 139 -19.60 0.00 23.80
C ASN A 139 -20.65 -0.01 22.68
N HIS A 140 -21.74 -0.71 23.00
CA HIS A 140 -22.92 -0.92 22.20
C HIS A 140 -23.51 0.33 21.53
N CYS A 141 -24.04 0.04 20.33
CA CYS A 141 -25.10 0.75 19.60
C CYS A 141 -24.73 2.04 18.86
N CYS A 142 -24.54 1.93 17.55
CA CYS A 142 -25.55 2.30 16.53
C CYS A 142 -24.98 2.10 15.11
N PRO A 143 -25.81 1.73 14.11
CA PRO A 143 -25.37 1.70 12.71
C PRO A 143 -25.08 3.13 12.23
N VAL A 144 -23.85 3.38 11.80
CA VAL A 144 -23.45 4.64 11.15
C VAL A 144 -23.63 4.42 9.65
N ASN A 145 -24.64 5.05 9.07
CA ASN A 145 -24.77 5.13 7.61
C ASN A 145 -23.70 6.09 7.08
N PHE A 146 -22.75 5.56 6.31
CA PHE A 146 -21.82 6.40 5.55
C PHE A 146 -22.40 6.63 4.16
N TYR A 147 -22.70 7.89 3.87
CA TYR A 147 -22.91 8.36 2.50
C TYR A 147 -21.56 8.83 1.97
N PHE A 148 -20.99 8.10 1.02
CA PHE A 148 -19.91 8.56 0.16
C PHE A 148 -20.32 8.25 -1.28
#